data_AF-A0A1T4VRD1-F1
#
_entry.id   AF-A0A1T4VRD1-F1
#
_cell.length_a   1.000
_cell.length_b   1.000
_cell.length_c   1.000
_cell.angle_alpha   90.00
_cell.angle_beta   90.00
_cell.angle_gamma   90.00
#
_symmetry.space_group_name_H-M   'P 1'
#
loop_
_entity.id
_entity.type
_entity.pdbx_description
1 polymer ?
#
loop_
_entity_poly.entity_id
_entity_poly.type
_entity_poly.pdbx_seq_one_letter_code
_entity_poly.pdbx_strand_id
1 'polypeptide(L)'
;MLLSYAILSAVVSFIFYDNLLFCIFLIPLAYPYIRVLSGELILIRKKNLKMQYMECLNAMANAVDSGYSIEGSVSKAKDVIEILYGRDSLMYKEIVRMEGRLRLGVMVEDVFDEFSKRSGLIEAYDLASALKITKRYGDNISNVLKTVSNNISSETNVENEIEVLISSKKYEHLIMCVVPIFMMLYMRVAAPEIMKYLYVGFGRFIMTICLAGYVFAIYIGIKLLRKTKFE
;
A
#
# COMPACT_ATOMS: atom_id res chain seq x y z
N MET A 1 11.97 -13.29 -4.04
CA MET A 1 12.12 -11.98 -4.69
C MET A 1 13.44 -11.85 -5.45
N LEU A 2 14.60 -12.08 -4.82
CA LEU A 2 15.88 -12.13 -5.54
C LEU A 2 15.93 -13.26 -6.59
N LEU A 3 15.41 -14.44 -6.25
CA LEU A 3 15.36 -15.59 -7.16
C LEU A 3 14.47 -15.34 -8.39
N SER A 4 13.29 -14.76 -8.20
CA SER A 4 12.36 -14.43 -9.29
C SER A 4 12.94 -13.35 -10.23
N TYR A 5 13.67 -12.39 -9.67
CA TYR A 5 14.36 -11.37 -10.47
C TYR A 5 15.50 -11.97 -11.30
N ALA A 6 16.31 -12.86 -10.70
CA ALA A 6 17.39 -13.55 -11.40
C ALA A 6 16.88 -14.37 -12.61
N ILE A 7 15.75 -15.07 -12.44
CA ILE A 7 15.10 -15.82 -13.52
C ILE A 7 14.64 -14.88 -14.65
N LEU A 8 13.99 -13.76 -14.31
CA LEU A 8 13.55 -12.77 -15.29
C LEU A 8 14.73 -12.18 -16.09
N SER A 9 15.81 -11.81 -15.40
CA SER A 9 17.01 -11.26 -16.04
C SER A 9 17.72 -12.27 -16.94
N ALA A 10 17.70 -13.56 -16.58
CA ALA A 10 18.26 -14.63 -17.39
C ALA A 10 17.44 -14.85 -18.67
N VAL A 11 16.11 -14.82 -18.57
CA VAL A 11 15.19 -14.96 -19.72
C VAL A 11 15.37 -13.80 -20.69
N VAL A 12 15.42 -12.56 -20.20
CA VAL A 12 15.62 -11.36 -21.05
C VAL A 12 16.99 -11.40 -21.74
N SER A 13 18.05 -11.77 -21.02
CA SER A 13 19.40 -11.86 -21.59
C SER A 13 19.51 -12.95 -22.66
N PHE A 14 18.87 -14.10 -22.44
CA PHE A 14 18.82 -15.19 -23.40
C PHE A 14 18.06 -14.81 -24.68
N ILE A 15 16.94 -14.08 -24.55
CA ILE A 15 16.13 -13.66 -25.70
C ILE A 15 16.80 -12.55 -26.51
N PHE A 16 17.51 -11.61 -25.89
CA PHE A 16 18.10 -10.45 -26.58
C PHE A 16 19.55 -10.64 -27.06
N TYR A 17 20.33 -11.55 -26.48
CA TYR A 17 21.76 -11.68 -26.79
C TYR A 17 22.23 -13.11 -27.07
N ASP A 18 21.35 -14.10 -26.92
CA ASP A 18 21.66 -15.53 -27.01
C ASP A 18 22.84 -15.96 -26.09
N ASN A 19 23.12 -15.16 -25.05
CA ASN A 19 24.27 -15.30 -24.16
C ASN A 19 23.88 -14.92 -22.72
N LEU A 20 24.14 -15.81 -21.77
CA LEU A 20 23.84 -15.58 -20.34
C LEU A 20 24.75 -14.54 -19.67
N LEU A 21 25.90 -14.21 -20.27
CA LEU A 21 26.89 -13.28 -19.70
C LEU A 21 26.34 -11.86 -19.47
N PHE A 22 25.37 -11.42 -20.29
CA PHE A 22 24.74 -10.10 -20.15
C PHE A 22 23.80 -9.98 -18.95
N CYS A 23 23.48 -11.10 -18.29
CA CYS A 23 22.66 -11.12 -17.08
C CYS A 23 23.31 -10.29 -15.95
N ILE A 24 24.64 -10.25 -15.88
CA ILE A 24 25.40 -9.52 -14.85
C ILE A 24 25.15 -8.00 -14.94
N PHE A 25 24.93 -7.45 -16.14
CA PHE A 25 24.67 -6.01 -16.34
C PHE A 25 23.27 -5.57 -15.94
N LEU A 26 22.30 -6.50 -15.88
CA LEU A 26 20.92 -6.22 -15.49
C LEU A 26 20.71 -6.25 -13.97
N ILE A 27 21.58 -6.94 -13.22
CA ILE A 27 21.48 -7.10 -11.76
C ILE A 27 21.55 -5.76 -10.98
N PRO A 28 22.39 -4.76 -11.33
CA PRO A 28 22.42 -3.48 -10.61
C PRO A 28 21.10 -2.69 -10.71
N LEU A 29 20.35 -2.87 -11.80
CA LEU A 29 19.04 -2.24 -12.01
C LEU A 29 17.93 -2.82 -11.12
N ALA A 30 18.16 -3.97 -10.49
CA ALA A 30 17.25 -4.61 -9.53
C ALA A 30 17.22 -3.91 -8.16
N TYR A 31 18.35 -3.32 -7.77
CA TYR A 31 18.56 -2.78 -6.43
C TYR A 31 17.54 -1.70 -6.03
N PRO A 32 17.20 -0.70 -6.89
CA PRO A 32 16.17 0.27 -6.54
C PRO A 32 14.76 -0.35 -6.41
N TYR A 33 14.48 -1.48 -7.06
CA TYR A 33 13.18 -2.17 -6.96
C TYR A 33 12.98 -2.82 -5.58
N ILE A 34 14.02 -3.43 -5.02
CA ILE A 34 13.96 -4.13 -3.71
C ILE A 34 13.85 -3.14 -2.54
N ARG A 35 14.59 -2.02 -2.59
CA ARG A 35 14.53 -0.96 -1.57
C ARG A 35 13.16 -0.27 -1.48
N VAL A 36 12.43 -0.19 -2.59
CA VAL A 36 11.11 0.44 -2.64
C VAL A 36 10.04 -0.43 -1.97
N LEU A 37 10.15 -1.75 -2.08
CA LEU A 37 9.17 -2.68 -1.50
C LEU A 37 9.22 -2.72 0.04
N SER A 38 10.39 -2.48 0.64
CA SER A 38 10.52 -2.41 2.10
C SER A 38 9.76 -1.23 2.74
N GLY A 39 9.55 -0.13 2.01
CA GLY A 39 8.76 1.01 2.48
C GLY A 39 7.25 0.75 2.48
N GLU A 40 6.78 -0.14 1.60
CA GLU A 40 5.35 -0.45 1.49
C GLU A 40 4.80 -1.17 2.72
N LEU A 41 5.63 -1.94 3.45
CA LEU A 41 5.20 -2.66 4.65
C LEU A 41 4.72 -1.74 5.78
N ILE A 42 5.37 -0.58 5.96
CA ILE A 42 4.96 0.42 6.96
C ILE A 42 3.64 1.07 6.55
N LEU A 43 3.51 1.36 5.24
CA LEU A 43 2.34 2.00 4.66
C LEU A 43 1.12 1.06 4.71
N ILE A 44 1.30 -0.22 4.38
CA ILE A 44 0.27 -1.27 4.50
C ILE A 44 -0.17 -1.45 5.95
N ARG A 45 0.78 -1.45 6.90
CA ARG A 45 0.45 -1.54 8.33
C ARG A 45 -0.37 -0.34 8.80
N LYS A 46 -0.01 0.88 8.37
CA LYS A 46 -0.78 2.10 8.68
C LYS A 46 -2.18 2.07 8.04
N LYS A 47 -2.29 1.67 6.77
CA LYS A 47 -3.59 1.53 6.07
C LYS A 47 -4.50 0.53 6.80
N ASN A 48 -3.96 -0.62 7.18
CA ASN A 48 -4.71 -1.62 7.94
C ASN A 48 -5.15 -1.11 9.31
N LEU A 49 -4.29 -0.37 10.02
CA LEU A 49 -4.64 0.24 11.31
C LEU A 49 -5.73 1.32 11.14
N LYS A 50 -5.63 2.15 10.10
CA LYS A 50 -6.63 3.19 9.75
C LYS A 50 -8.01 2.57 9.51
N MET A 51 -8.09 1.50 8.72
CA MET A 51 -9.36 0.78 8.49
C MET A 51 -9.93 0.19 9.78
N GLN A 52 -9.10 -0.48 10.58
CA GLN A 52 -9.55 -1.03 11.87
C GLN A 52 -10.01 0.07 12.84
N TYR A 53 -9.36 1.23 12.80
CA TYR A 53 -9.72 2.39 13.61
C TYR A 53 -11.09 2.96 13.19
N MET A 54 -11.38 3.07 11.89
CA MET A 54 -12.70 3.48 11.39
C MET A 54 -13.82 2.55 11.90
N GLU A 55 -13.65 1.23 11.80
CA GLU A 55 -14.61 0.25 12.32
C GLU A 55 -14.79 0.37 13.83
N CYS A 56 -13.70 0.62 14.55
CA CYS A 56 -13.74 0.90 15.99
C CYS A 56 -14.58 2.14 16.29
N LEU A 57 -14.38 3.26 15.57
CA LEU A 57 -15.14 4.49 15.78
C LEU A 57 -16.62 4.32 15.46
N ASN A 58 -16.97 3.58 14.41
CA ASN A 58 -18.36 3.24 14.09
C ASN A 58 -19.01 2.42 15.21
N ALA A 59 -18.31 1.41 15.72
CA ALA A 59 -18.81 0.59 16.82
C ALA A 59 -19.00 1.42 18.11
N MET A 60 -18.06 2.34 18.39
CA MET A 60 -18.19 3.28 19.51
C MET A 60 -19.38 4.21 19.35
N ALA A 61 -19.53 4.85 18.19
CA ALA A 61 -20.64 5.76 17.90
C ALA A 61 -22.00 5.08 18.08
N ASN A 62 -22.17 3.87 17.53
CA ASN A 62 -23.39 3.09 17.66
C ASN A 62 -23.70 2.71 19.12
N ALA A 63 -22.67 2.41 19.91
CA ALA A 63 -22.84 2.14 21.34
C ALA A 63 -23.23 3.41 22.11
N VAL A 64 -22.60 4.55 21.84
CA VAL A 64 -22.97 5.83 22.48
C VAL A 64 -24.41 6.23 22.13
N ASP A 65 -24.84 6.08 20.88
CA ASP A 65 -26.23 6.31 20.46
C ASP A 65 -27.23 5.40 21.18
N SER A 66 -26.81 4.18 21.51
CA SER A 66 -27.61 3.22 22.26
C SER A 66 -27.64 3.53 23.77
N GLY A 67 -27.08 4.66 24.19
CA GLY A 67 -27.07 5.12 25.58
C GLY A 67 -25.93 4.58 26.44
N TYR A 68 -24.91 3.94 25.84
CA TYR A 68 -23.72 3.54 26.59
C TYR A 68 -22.84 4.75 26.90
N SER A 69 -22.14 4.71 28.04
CA SER A 69 -21.08 5.67 28.34
C SER A 69 -19.92 5.52 27.34
N ILE A 70 -19.03 6.51 27.28
CA ILE A 70 -17.86 6.45 26.39
C ILE A 70 -16.98 5.24 26.74
N GLU A 71 -16.79 4.96 28.03
CA GLU A 71 -16.04 3.80 28.51
C GLU A 71 -16.72 2.48 28.10
N GLY A 72 -18.05 2.42 28.20
CA GLY A 72 -18.85 1.29 27.74
C GLY A 72 -18.75 1.09 26.22
N SER A 73 -18.70 2.19 25.46
CA SER A 73 -18.55 2.16 24.00
C SER A 73 -17.18 1.61 23.57
N VAL A 74 -16.12 1.89 24.31
CA VAL A 74 -14.78 1.31 24.08
C VAL A 74 -14.79 -0.20 24.33
N SER A 75 -15.49 -0.66 25.38
CA SER A 75 -15.65 -2.11 25.62
C SER A 75 -16.42 -2.78 24.47
N LYS A 76 -17.46 -2.14 23.92
CA LYS A 76 -18.20 -2.70 22.77
C LYS A 76 -17.44 -2.68 21.46
N ALA A 77 -16.71 -1.61 21.19
CA ALA A 77 -15.82 -1.58 20.04
C ALA A 77 -14.72 -2.64 20.14
N LYS A 78 -14.21 -2.95 21.35
CA LYS A 78 -13.25 -4.04 21.55
C LYS A 78 -13.82 -5.39 21.13
N ASP A 79 -15.04 -5.71 21.57
CA ASP A 79 -15.71 -6.97 21.21
C ASP A 79 -15.87 -7.08 19.68
N VAL A 80 -16.24 -5.98 19.01
CA VAL A 80 -16.39 -5.94 17.54
C VAL A 80 -15.05 -6.15 16.83
N ILE A 81 -13.99 -5.46 17.25
CA ILE A 81 -12.65 -5.60 16.66
C ILE A 81 -12.09 -7.01 16.87
N GLU A 82 -12.38 -7.64 18.01
CA GLU A 82 -12.01 -9.04 18.26
C GLU A 82 -12.65 -9.99 17.24
N ILE A 83 -13.94 -9.80 16.96
CA ILE A 83 -14.69 -10.64 16.02
C ILE A 83 -14.21 -10.42 14.58
N LEU A 84 -13.98 -9.16 14.18
CA LEU A 84 -13.62 -8.83 12.79
C LEU A 84 -12.16 -9.13 12.43
N TYR A 85 -11.24 -8.88 13.35
CA TYR A 85 -9.80 -8.89 13.05
C TYR A 85 -8.97 -9.81 13.96
N GLY A 86 -9.59 -10.40 14.99
CA GLY A 86 -8.90 -11.25 15.96
C GLY A 86 -8.01 -10.49 16.95
N ARG A 87 -7.54 -11.23 17.97
CA ARG A 87 -6.74 -10.68 19.08
C ARG A 87 -5.33 -10.26 18.71
N ASP A 88 -4.80 -10.75 17.59
CA ASP A 88 -3.46 -10.41 17.11
C ASP A 88 -3.40 -9.10 16.32
N SER A 89 -4.56 -8.53 15.98
CA SER A 89 -4.64 -7.27 15.24
C SER A 89 -4.01 -6.11 16.02
N LEU A 90 -3.46 -5.15 15.27
CA LEU A 90 -2.84 -3.97 15.85
C LEU A 90 -3.87 -3.16 16.66
N MET A 91 -5.08 -2.96 16.11
CA MET A 91 -6.11 -2.20 16.80
C MET A 91 -6.64 -2.89 18.06
N TYR A 92 -6.74 -4.23 18.08
CA TYR A 92 -7.18 -4.94 19.29
C TYR A 92 -6.23 -4.69 20.47
N LYS A 93 -4.92 -4.75 20.23
CA LYS A 93 -3.91 -4.47 21.27
C LYS A 93 -3.99 -3.04 21.78
N GLU A 94 -4.32 -2.11 20.90
CA GLU A 94 -4.47 -0.69 21.22
C GLU A 94 -5.74 -0.43 22.03
N ILE A 95 -6.89 -0.96 21.60
CA ILE A 95 -8.18 -0.74 22.26
C ILE A 95 -8.26 -1.43 23.62
N VAL A 96 -7.66 -2.61 23.80
CA VAL A 96 -7.51 -3.27 25.11
C VAL A 96 -6.73 -2.39 26.07
N ARG A 97 -5.70 -1.71 25.58
CA ARG A 97 -4.92 -0.78 26.40
C ARG A 97 -5.72 0.48 26.74
N MET A 98 -6.46 1.03 25.78
CA MET A 98 -7.35 2.18 26.02
C MET A 98 -8.41 1.84 27.08
N GLU A 99 -9.07 0.69 26.94
CA GLU A 99 -10.04 0.17 27.92
C GLU A 99 -9.41 0.02 29.31
N GLY A 100 -8.17 -0.50 29.39
CA GLY A 100 -7.42 -0.60 30.64
C GLY A 100 -7.17 0.75 31.30
N ARG A 101 -6.77 1.78 30.53
CA ARG A 101 -6.54 3.14 31.04
C ARG A 101 -7.83 3.81 31.50
N LEU A 102 -8.93 3.64 30.77
CA LEU A 102 -10.23 4.16 31.15
C LEU A 102 -10.75 3.53 32.44
N ARG A 103 -10.55 2.22 32.64
CA ARG A 103 -10.86 1.54 33.91
C ARG A 103 -10.05 2.07 35.10
N LEU A 104 -8.86 2.62 34.85
CA LEU A 104 -8.03 3.26 35.88
C LEU A 104 -8.44 4.72 36.15
N GLY A 105 -9.50 5.22 35.51
CA GLY A 105 -10.00 6.58 35.70
C GLY A 105 -9.22 7.65 34.94
N VAL A 106 -8.39 7.28 33.96
CA VAL A 106 -7.76 8.24 33.06
C VAL A 106 -8.83 8.89 32.18
N MET A 107 -8.74 10.21 31.96
CA MET A 107 -9.71 10.92 31.13
C MET A 107 -9.69 10.41 29.69
N VAL A 108 -10.88 10.33 29.08
CA VAL A 108 -11.06 9.87 27.70
C VAL A 108 -10.17 10.66 26.73
N GLU A 109 -10.16 11.99 26.82
CA GLU A 109 -9.33 12.83 25.96
C GLU A 109 -7.84 12.49 26.02
N ASP A 110 -7.32 12.13 27.20
CA ASP A 110 -5.91 11.78 27.40
C ASP A 110 -5.62 10.39 26.84
N VAL A 111 -6.56 9.43 26.98
CA VAL A 111 -6.43 8.09 26.41
C VAL A 111 -6.37 8.14 24.89
N PHE A 112 -7.22 8.96 24.26
CA PHE A 112 -7.23 9.14 22.81
C PHE A 112 -6.01 9.95 22.31
N ASP A 113 -5.51 10.90 23.10
CA ASP A 113 -4.27 11.63 22.80
C ASP A 113 -3.01 10.75 22.88
N GLU A 114 -2.93 9.86 23.87
CA GLU A 114 -1.85 8.85 23.95
C GLU A 114 -1.90 7.89 22.75
N PHE A 115 -3.10 7.46 22.35
CA PHE A 115 -3.30 6.63 21.17
C PHE A 115 -2.87 7.33 19.88
N SER A 116 -3.21 8.61 19.69
CA SER A 116 -2.85 9.36 18.49
C SER A 116 -1.33 9.50 18.33
N LYS A 117 -0.64 9.83 19.42
CA LYS A 117 0.84 9.93 19.46
C LYS A 117 1.54 8.62 19.12
N ARG A 118 1.00 7.49 19.56
CA ARG A 118 1.61 6.17 19.32
C ARG A 118 1.26 5.59 17.95
N SER A 119 0.01 5.72 17.53
CA SER A 119 -0.46 5.17 16.24
C SER A 119 0.11 5.94 15.05
N GLY A 120 0.39 7.24 15.22
CA GLY A 120 0.87 8.10 14.14
C GLY A 120 -0.13 8.21 12.98
N LEU A 121 -1.42 8.08 13.30
CA LEU A 121 -2.57 8.31 12.42
C LEU A 121 -3.02 9.76 12.59
N ILE A 122 -3.25 10.45 11.48
CA ILE A 122 -3.70 11.85 11.49
C ILE A 122 -5.13 11.95 12.04
N GLU A 123 -5.97 10.96 11.72
CA GLU A 123 -7.39 10.91 12.09
C GLU A 123 -7.57 10.62 13.58
N ALA A 124 -6.61 9.92 14.19
CA ALA A 124 -6.54 9.77 15.63
C ALA A 124 -6.22 11.09 16.33
N TYR A 125 -5.37 11.92 15.73
CA TYR A 125 -5.03 13.25 16.26
C TYR A 125 -6.23 14.21 16.14
N ASP A 126 -6.94 14.16 15.02
CA ASP A 126 -8.15 14.96 14.80
C ASP A 126 -9.25 14.59 15.79
N LEU A 127 -9.47 13.30 16.05
CA LEU A 127 -10.43 12.87 17.06
C LEU A 127 -10.04 13.32 18.47
N ALA A 128 -8.78 13.13 18.87
CA ALA A 128 -8.30 13.53 20.19
C ALA A 128 -8.46 15.05 20.40
N SER A 129 -8.20 15.84 19.36
CA SER A 129 -8.39 17.28 19.36
C SER A 129 -9.86 17.66 19.43
N ALA A 130 -10.72 17.00 18.67
CA ALA A 130 -12.15 17.21 18.69
C ALA A 130 -12.73 16.91 20.08
N LEU A 131 -12.40 15.76 20.69
CA LEU A 131 -12.88 15.36 22.03
C LEU A 131 -12.49 16.36 23.14
N LYS A 132 -11.29 16.93 23.09
CA LYS A 132 -10.87 18.01 24.01
C LYS A 132 -11.73 19.26 23.89
N ILE A 133 -12.25 19.55 22.70
CA ILE A 133 -13.16 20.67 22.43
C ILE A 133 -14.58 20.30 22.85
N THR A 134 -15.09 19.11 22.48
CA THR A 134 -16.48 18.68 22.75
C THR A 134 -16.81 18.71 24.23
N LYS A 135 -15.89 18.29 25.10
CA LYS A 135 -16.07 18.31 26.56
C LYS A 135 -16.21 19.74 27.12
N ARG A 136 -15.69 20.76 26.44
CA ARG A 136 -15.84 22.18 26.81
C ARG A 136 -17.15 22.80 26.32
N TYR A 137 -17.76 22.26 25.26
CA TYR A 137 -18.92 22.85 24.58
C TYR A 137 -20.19 22.00 24.61
N GLY A 138 -20.15 20.79 25.18
CA GLY A 138 -21.33 19.94 25.42
C GLY A 138 -21.94 19.32 24.16
N ASP A 139 -21.18 19.24 23.07
CA ASP A 139 -21.64 18.62 21.82
C ASP A 139 -21.69 17.08 21.94
N ASN A 140 -22.53 16.43 21.12
CA ASN A 140 -22.81 15.00 21.21
C ASN A 140 -21.58 14.21 20.74
N ILE A 141 -20.90 13.54 21.68
CA ILE A 141 -19.73 12.68 21.42
C ILE A 141 -19.99 11.66 20.29
N SER A 142 -21.23 11.16 20.17
CA SER A 142 -21.61 10.28 19.06
C SER A 142 -21.45 10.96 17.70
N ASN A 143 -21.84 12.24 17.58
CA ASN A 143 -21.68 13.01 16.34
C ASN A 143 -20.20 13.16 15.99
N VAL A 144 -19.35 13.46 16.96
CA VAL A 144 -17.89 13.60 16.75
C VAL A 144 -17.27 12.30 16.26
N LEU A 145 -17.63 11.16 16.88
CA LEU A 145 -17.17 9.84 16.47
C LEU A 145 -17.63 9.50 15.04
N LYS A 146 -18.89 9.79 14.69
CA LYS A 146 -19.42 9.60 13.33
C LYS A 146 -18.75 10.50 12.30
N THR A 147 -18.52 11.77 12.62
CA THR A 147 -17.87 12.71 11.70
C THR A 147 -16.47 12.24 11.37
N VAL A 148 -15.67 11.85 12.37
CA VAL A 148 -14.31 11.33 12.11
C VAL A 148 -14.36 10.01 11.32
N SER A 149 -15.28 9.10 11.67
CA SER A 149 -15.43 7.85 10.92
C SER A 149 -15.85 8.07 9.46
N ASN A 150 -16.81 8.97 9.22
CA ASN A 150 -17.26 9.33 7.87
C ASN A 150 -16.16 10.03 7.07
N ASN A 151 -15.32 10.84 7.72
CA ASN A 151 -14.15 11.44 7.08
C ASN A 151 -13.12 10.36 6.67
N ILE A 152 -12.88 9.35 7.52
CA ILE A 152 -12.02 8.22 7.15
C ILE A 152 -12.64 7.43 5.99
N SER A 153 -13.95 7.20 6.01
CA SER A 153 -14.66 6.45 4.96
C SER A 153 -14.64 7.17 3.61
N SER A 154 -14.89 8.48 3.60
CA SER A 154 -14.86 9.28 2.36
C SER A 154 -13.44 9.31 1.76
N GLU A 155 -12.42 9.43 2.60
CA GLU A 155 -11.02 9.34 2.17
C GLU A 155 -10.67 7.93 1.65
N THR A 156 -11.14 6.87 2.32
CA THR A 156 -10.92 5.48 1.91
C THR A 156 -11.62 5.15 0.58
N ASN A 157 -12.79 5.72 0.31
CA ASN A 157 -13.50 5.53 -0.96
C ASN A 157 -12.73 6.17 -2.13
N VAL A 158 -12.17 7.36 -1.94
CA VAL A 158 -11.30 8.01 -2.92
C VAL A 158 -10.02 7.20 -3.14
N GLU A 159 -9.38 6.72 -2.06
CA GLU A 159 -8.21 5.83 -2.16
C GLU A 159 -8.51 4.53 -2.92
N ASN A 160 -9.70 3.94 -2.72
CA ASN A 160 -10.11 2.71 -3.40
C ASN A 160 -10.42 2.94 -4.88
N GLU A 161 -11.05 4.06 -5.24
CA GLU A 161 -11.24 4.44 -6.65
C GLU A 161 -9.88 4.61 -7.36
N ILE A 162 -8.92 5.26 -6.69
CA ILE A 162 -7.54 5.40 -7.19
C ILE A 162 -6.86 4.03 -7.30
N GLU A 163 -7.01 3.14 -6.33
CA GLU A 163 -6.42 1.79 -6.34
C GLU A 163 -6.99 0.91 -7.48
N VAL A 164 -8.29 1.02 -7.78
CA VAL A 164 -8.94 0.36 -8.93
C VAL A 164 -8.39 0.92 -10.24
N LEU A 165 -8.28 2.24 -10.38
CA LEU A 165 -7.71 2.88 -11.56
C LEU A 165 -6.23 2.49 -11.77
N ILE A 166 -5.44 2.44 -10.69
CA ILE A 166 -4.04 1.99 -10.71
C ILE A 166 -3.95 0.50 -11.07
N SER A 167 -4.88 -0.34 -10.59
CA SER A 167 -4.89 -1.78 -10.90
C SER A 167 -5.05 -2.03 -12.40
N SER A 168 -5.94 -1.29 -13.07
CA SER A 168 -6.07 -1.34 -14.52
C SER A 168 -4.80 -0.87 -15.24
N LYS A 169 -4.16 0.21 -14.80
CA LYS A 169 -2.88 0.68 -15.36
C LYS A 169 -1.71 -0.28 -15.12
N LYS A 170 -1.72 -1.05 -14.02
CA LYS A 170 -0.72 -2.10 -13.78
C LYS A 170 -0.82 -3.22 -14.81
N TYR A 171 -2.03 -3.63 -15.19
CA TYR A 171 -2.22 -4.62 -16.26
C TYR A 171 -1.76 -4.10 -17.60
N GLU A 172 -2.05 -2.83 -17.93
CA GLU A 172 -1.55 -2.19 -19.15
C GLU A 172 -0.02 -2.19 -19.20
N HIS A 173 0.64 -1.82 -18.09
CA HIS A 173 2.10 -1.85 -17.99
C HIS A 173 2.67 -3.27 -18.09
N LEU A 174 2.00 -4.26 -17.49
CA LEU A 174 2.37 -5.67 -17.63
C LEU A 174 2.33 -6.11 -19.10
N ILE A 175 1.28 -5.76 -19.82
CA ILE A 175 1.14 -6.05 -21.26
C ILE A 175 2.27 -5.37 -22.03
N MET A 176 2.55 -4.09 -21.78
CA MET A 176 3.67 -3.37 -22.41
C MET A 176 5.04 -4.01 -22.14
N CYS A 177 5.24 -4.65 -20.98
CA CYS A 177 6.46 -5.38 -20.68
C CYS A 177 6.53 -6.76 -21.38
N VAL A 178 5.40 -7.44 -21.54
CA VAL A 178 5.37 -8.78 -22.15
C VAL A 178 5.45 -8.71 -23.68
N VAL A 179 4.85 -7.69 -24.31
CA VAL A 179 4.76 -7.57 -25.77
C VAL A 179 6.14 -7.62 -26.47
N PRO A 180 7.18 -6.86 -26.05
CA PRO A 180 8.48 -6.89 -26.72
C PRO A 180 9.18 -8.25 -26.61
N ILE A 181 9.01 -8.93 -25.47
CA ILE A 181 9.56 -10.27 -25.24
C ILE A 181 8.88 -11.28 -26.17
N PHE A 182 7.55 -11.22 -26.26
CA PHE A 182 6.76 -12.09 -27.13
C PHE A 182 7.07 -11.84 -28.61
N MET A 183 7.18 -10.56 -29.03
CA MET A 183 7.56 -10.19 -30.39
C MET A 183 8.96 -10.69 -30.76
N MET A 184 9.92 -10.60 -29.84
CA MET A 184 11.27 -11.13 -30.05
C MET A 184 11.28 -12.66 -30.21
N LEU A 185 10.52 -13.38 -29.39
CA LEU A 185 10.34 -14.83 -29.54
C LEU A 185 9.68 -15.20 -30.86
N TYR A 186 8.63 -14.48 -31.24
CA TYR A 186 7.94 -14.67 -32.52
C TYR A 186 8.89 -14.47 -33.69
N MET A 187 9.63 -13.36 -33.72
CA MET A 187 10.59 -13.09 -34.80
C MET A 187 11.72 -14.12 -34.85
N ARG A 188 12.13 -14.70 -33.70
CA ARG A 188 13.14 -15.77 -33.66
C ARG A 188 12.67 -17.04 -34.35
N VAL A 189 11.39 -17.38 -34.25
CA VAL A 189 10.80 -18.57 -34.90
C VAL A 189 10.43 -18.27 -36.36
N ALA A 190 9.83 -17.12 -36.63
CA ALA A 190 9.34 -16.75 -37.96
C ALA A 190 10.46 -16.34 -38.92
N ALA A 191 11.54 -15.73 -38.43
CA ALA A 191 12.63 -15.20 -39.25
C ALA A 191 14.02 -15.41 -38.59
N PRO A 192 14.48 -16.67 -38.45
CA PRO A 192 15.73 -16.99 -37.79
C PRO A 192 16.97 -16.43 -38.50
N GLU A 193 16.90 -16.26 -39.83
CA GLU A 193 18.00 -15.71 -40.63
C GLU A 193 18.24 -14.22 -40.32
N ILE A 194 17.16 -13.43 -40.16
CA ILE A 194 17.23 -12.01 -39.80
C ILE A 194 17.86 -11.85 -38.41
N MET A 195 17.46 -12.71 -37.47
CA MET A 195 17.97 -12.69 -36.10
C MET A 195 19.47 -13.02 -36.01
N LYS A 196 19.98 -13.92 -36.87
CA LYS A 196 21.43 -14.21 -36.91
C LYS A 196 22.28 -12.98 -37.26
N TYR A 197 21.83 -12.13 -38.18
CA TYR A 197 22.53 -10.88 -38.50
C TYR A 197 22.47 -9.86 -37.36
N LEU A 198 21.40 -9.90 -36.56
CA LEU A 198 21.19 -9.00 -35.42
C LEU A 198 22.03 -9.39 -34.20
N TYR A 199 22.33 -10.69 -34.02
CA TYR A 199 23.12 -11.18 -32.89
C TYR A 199 24.65 -11.12 -33.11
N VAL A 200 25.14 -10.68 -34.26
CA VAL A 200 26.57 -10.65 -34.62
C VAL A 200 27.01 -9.23 -35.03
N GLY A 201 28.25 -8.87 -34.72
CA GLY A 201 28.87 -7.62 -35.17
C GLY A 201 28.11 -6.35 -34.75
N PHE A 202 27.78 -5.49 -35.71
CA PHE A 202 27.09 -4.21 -35.51
C PHE A 202 25.64 -4.38 -34.99
N GLY A 203 25.01 -5.55 -35.23
CA GLY A 203 23.68 -5.86 -34.71
C GLY A 203 23.62 -5.86 -33.18
N ARG A 204 24.70 -6.29 -32.51
CA ARG A 204 24.78 -6.27 -31.03
C ARG A 204 24.66 -4.86 -30.46
N PHE A 205 25.22 -3.86 -31.14
CA PHE A 205 25.14 -2.47 -30.71
C PHE A 205 23.70 -1.93 -30.80
N ILE A 206 23.00 -2.27 -31.89
CA ILE A 206 21.58 -1.93 -32.09
C ILE A 206 20.72 -2.60 -31.01
N MET A 207 20.99 -3.87 -30.68
CA MET A 207 20.32 -4.60 -29.61
C MET A 207 20.54 -3.97 -28.23
N THR A 208 21.73 -3.43 -27.96
CA THR A 208 22.02 -2.69 -26.73
C THR A 208 21.27 -1.39 -26.62
N ILE A 209 21.16 -0.63 -27.71
CA ILE A 209 20.35 0.60 -27.74
C ILE A 209 18.86 0.26 -27.53
N CYS A 210 18.36 -0.78 -28.18
CA CYS A 210 16.97 -1.20 -28.06
C CYS A 210 16.65 -1.66 -26.63
N LEU A 211 17.52 -2.47 -26.01
CA LEU A 211 17.38 -2.88 -24.61
C LEU A 211 17.45 -1.67 -23.66
N ALA A 212 18.39 -0.75 -23.87
CA ALA A 212 18.52 0.45 -23.05
C ALA A 212 17.25 1.32 -23.12
N GLY A 213 16.70 1.52 -24.31
CA GLY A 213 15.42 2.22 -24.51
C GLY A 213 14.26 1.51 -23.83
N TYR A 214 14.20 0.19 -23.91
CA TYR A 214 13.18 -0.63 -23.24
C TYR A 214 13.27 -0.54 -21.71
N VAL A 215 14.47 -0.65 -21.15
CA VAL A 215 14.72 -0.49 -19.70
C VAL A 215 14.36 0.92 -19.24
N PHE A 216 14.69 1.94 -20.04
CA PHE A 216 14.33 3.33 -19.76
C PHE A 216 12.81 3.56 -19.78
N ALA A 217 12.10 2.96 -20.75
CA ALA A 217 10.64 3.01 -20.83
C ALA A 217 9.97 2.32 -19.62
N ILE A 218 10.47 1.16 -19.19
CA ILE A 218 10.02 0.50 -17.96
C ILE A 218 10.25 1.41 -16.75
N TYR A 219 11.43 2.01 -16.65
CA TYR A 219 11.78 2.90 -15.54
C TYR A 219 10.81 4.09 -15.44
N ILE A 220 10.50 4.73 -16.57
CA ILE A 220 9.52 5.83 -16.63
C ILE A 220 8.12 5.32 -16.26
N GLY A 221 7.70 4.17 -16.79
CA GLY A 221 6.39 3.59 -16.49
C GLY A 221 6.20 3.31 -15.00
N ILE A 222 7.19 2.71 -14.34
CA ILE A 222 7.18 2.47 -12.90
C ILE A 222 7.16 3.78 -12.10
N LYS A 223 7.91 4.80 -12.54
CA LYS A 223 7.95 6.12 -11.89
C LYS A 223 6.59 6.85 -12.00
N LEU A 224 5.93 6.76 -13.15
CA LEU A 224 4.61 7.35 -13.38
C LEU A 224 3.52 6.64 -12.57
N LEU A 225 3.48 5.30 -12.59
CA LEU A 225 2.57 4.50 -11.77
C LEU A 225 2.73 4.81 -10.27
N ARG A 226 3.94 5.19 -9.85
CA ARG A 226 4.22 5.62 -8.48
C ARG A 226 3.67 7.02 -8.18
N LYS A 227 3.89 8.01 -9.05
CA LYS A 227 3.46 9.39 -8.78
C LYS A 227 1.94 9.45 -8.56
N THR A 228 1.19 8.66 -9.33
CA THR A 228 -0.28 8.56 -9.19
C THR A 228 -0.75 7.81 -7.93
N LYS A 229 0.14 7.11 -7.20
CA LYS A 229 -0.18 6.46 -5.90
C LYS A 229 0.01 7.42 -4.71
N PHE A 230 0.59 8.61 -4.92
CA PHE A 230 0.96 9.57 -3.86
C PHE A 230 0.41 11.00 -4.11
N GLU A 231 -0.43 11.18 -5.13
CA GLU A 231 -1.33 12.33 -5.31
C GLU A 231 -2.75 11.85 -4.99
#